data_AF-A0A8T5F6K2-F1
#
_entry.id   AF-A0A8T5F6K2-F1
#
_cell.length_a   1.000
_cell.length_b   1.000
_cell.length_c   1.000
_cell.angle_alpha   90.00
_cell.angle_beta   90.00
_cell.angle_gamma   90.00
#
_symmetry.space_group_name_H-M   'P 1'
#
loop_
_entity.id
_entity.type
_entity.pdbx_description
1 polymer ?
#
loop_
_entity_poly.entity_id
_entity_poly.type
_entity_poly.pdbx_seq_one_letter_code
_entity_poly.pdbx_strand_id
1 'polypeptide(L)'
;MAKLNQDEVRICDIAGRLPGAKARLATPQEDHGFQKADVVVDLDGITHYLQVSRMPKSVKERDRLARRGTHPINTHKYHNMPLSDQEIYQKLEEIIDV
;
A
#
# COMPACT_ATOMS: atom_id res chain seq x y z
N MET A 1 13.73 10.64 16.21
CA MET A 1 13.51 10.16 14.82
C MET A 1 12.30 9.24 14.86
N ALA A 2 11.24 9.55 14.09
CA ALA A 2 10.11 8.63 13.97
C ALA A 2 10.62 7.33 13.36
N LYS A 3 10.38 6.21 14.02
CA LYS A 3 10.78 4.89 13.55
C LYS A 3 9.96 4.60 12.29
N LEU A 4 10.60 4.66 11.11
CA LEU A 4 9.94 4.30 9.85
C LEU A 4 9.32 2.91 9.99
N ASN A 5 8.05 2.78 9.62
CA ASN A 5 7.35 1.52 9.69
C ASN A 5 7.96 0.57 8.64
N GLN A 6 8.57 -0.51 9.11
CA GLN A 6 9.25 -1.47 8.23
C GLN A 6 8.29 -2.10 7.21
N ASP A 7 7.01 -2.23 7.55
CA ASP A 7 5.99 -2.74 6.63
C ASP A 7 5.77 -1.77 5.45
N GLU A 8 5.76 -0.45 5.69
CA GLU A 8 5.57 0.56 4.64
C GLU A 8 6.77 0.65 3.71
N VAL A 9 7.98 0.64 4.26
CA VAL A 9 9.22 0.63 3.47
C VAL A 9 9.26 -0.62 2.59
N ARG A 10 8.93 -1.79 3.16
CA ARG A 10 8.88 -3.05 2.41
C ARG A 10 7.87 -3.00 1.26
N ILE A 11 6.67 -2.46 1.50
CA ILE A 11 5.65 -2.33 0.45
C ILE A 11 6.12 -1.35 -0.64
N CYS A 12 6.71 -0.22 -0.26
CA CYS A 12 7.27 0.75 -1.18
C CYS A 12 8.35 0.12 -2.08
N ASP A 13 9.29 -0.62 -1.48
CA ASP A 13 10.36 -1.29 -2.22
C ASP A 13 9.82 -2.34 -3.21
N ILE A 14 8.80 -3.12 -2.81
CA ILE A 14 8.21 -4.14 -3.69
C ILE A 14 7.37 -3.48 -4.79
N ALA A 15 6.60 -2.44 -4.49
CA ALA A 15 5.83 -1.69 -5.48
C ALA A 15 6.73 -1.04 -6.53
N GLY A 16 7.92 -0.57 -6.16
CA GLY A 16 8.91 -0.07 -7.09
C GLY A 16 9.52 -1.12 -8.04
N ARG A 17 9.25 -2.41 -7.82
CA ARG A 17 9.66 -3.50 -8.73
C ARG A 17 8.68 -3.73 -9.87
N LEU A 18 7.46 -3.19 -9.77
CA LEU A 18 6.47 -3.29 -10.85
C LEU A 18 7.01 -2.56 -12.10
N PRO A 19 6.90 -3.15 -13.30
CA PRO A 19 7.40 -2.54 -14.53
C PRO A 19 6.79 -1.15 -14.74
N GLY A 20 7.64 -0.12 -14.86
CA GLY A 20 7.21 1.26 -15.11
C GLY A 20 6.68 2.02 -13.88
N ALA A 21 6.52 1.35 -12.73
CA ALA A 21 6.02 1.98 -11.53
C ALA A 21 7.08 2.84 -10.82
N LYS A 22 6.64 3.95 -10.24
CA LYS A 22 7.43 4.77 -9.32
C LYS A 22 6.76 4.80 -7.97
N ALA A 23 7.33 4.08 -7.01
CA ALA A 23 6.81 4.02 -5.65
C ALA A 23 7.57 4.96 -4.71
N ARG A 24 6.85 5.54 -3.75
CA ARG A 24 7.41 6.34 -2.64
C ARG A 24 6.55 6.21 -1.39
N LEU A 25 7.14 6.56 -0.25
CA LEU A 25 6.34 6.80 0.96
C LEU A 25 5.44 8.04 0.76
N ALA A 26 4.29 8.02 1.40
CA ALA A 26 3.36 9.13 1.39
C ALA A 26 3.97 10.37 2.07
N THR A 27 3.61 11.55 1.56
CA THR A 27 3.87 12.82 2.25
C THR A 27 2.96 12.96 3.48
N PRO A 28 3.30 13.82 4.46
CA PRO A 28 2.43 14.06 5.61
C PRO A 28 1.00 14.47 5.23
N GLN A 29 0.83 15.18 4.12
CA GLN A 29 -0.48 15.59 3.60
C GLN A 29 -1.29 14.40 3.06
N GLU A 30 -0.65 13.39 2.49
CA GLU A 30 -1.32 12.20 1.94
C GLU A 30 -1.66 11.18 3.05
N ASP A 31 -0.75 11.00 4.02
CA ASP A 31 -0.97 10.15 5.21
C ASP A 31 -2.04 10.76 6.12
N HIS A 32 -1.88 12.01 6.54
CA HIS A 32 -2.78 12.59 7.53
C HIS A 32 -3.99 13.30 6.90
N GLY A 33 -4.00 13.51 5.58
CA GLY A 33 -5.09 14.18 4.86
C GLY A 33 -6.24 13.27 4.44
N PHE A 34 -6.77 13.54 3.25
CA PHE A 34 -7.98 12.89 2.74
C PHE A 34 -7.74 11.43 2.34
N GLN A 35 -6.61 11.17 1.69
CA GLN A 35 -6.24 9.89 1.10
C GLN A 35 -6.02 8.84 2.21
N LYS A 36 -5.31 9.20 3.29
CA LYS A 36 -4.88 8.25 4.34
C LYS A 36 -3.99 7.15 3.76
N ALA A 37 -3.03 7.56 2.94
CA ALA A 37 -2.09 6.67 2.27
C ALA A 37 -0.77 6.60 3.03
N ASP A 38 -0.14 5.44 3.06
CA ASP A 38 1.20 5.24 3.61
C ASP A 38 2.24 5.12 2.48
N VAL A 39 1.82 4.58 1.32
CA VAL A 39 2.64 4.43 0.11
C VAL A 39 1.88 4.98 -1.10
N VAL A 40 2.59 5.61 -2.01
CA VAL A 40 2.05 6.13 -3.28
C VAL A 40 2.81 5.50 -4.43
N VAL A 41 2.08 5.04 -5.44
CA VAL A 41 2.64 4.41 -6.65
C VAL A 41 2.10 5.13 -7.87
N ASP A 42 3.00 5.67 -8.69
CA ASP A 42 2.65 6.23 -9.99
C ASP A 42 2.98 5.22 -11.10
N LEU A 43 1.99 4.85 -11.91
CA LEU A 43 2.15 3.95 -13.06
C LEU A 43 1.38 4.53 -14.26
N ASP A 44 2.05 4.69 -15.40
CA ASP A 44 1.45 5.20 -16.65
C ASP A 44 0.65 6.51 -16.50
N GLY A 45 1.08 7.38 -15.57
CA GLY A 45 0.43 8.66 -15.27
C GLY A 45 -0.79 8.55 -14.34
N ILE A 46 -1.08 7.37 -13.82
CA ILE A 46 -2.11 7.11 -12.80
C ILE A 46 -1.43 6.98 -11.44
N THR A 47 -1.94 7.72 -10.45
CA THR A 47 -1.47 7.69 -9.07
C THR A 47 -2.36 6.77 -8.24
N HIS A 48 -1.76 5.73 -7.66
CA HIS A 48 -2.39 4.77 -6.75
C HIS A 48 -1.95 5.04 -5.32
N TYR A 49 -2.92 5.22 -4.42
CA TYR A 49 -2.67 5.41 -3.00
C TYR A 49 -2.87 4.10 -2.26
N LEU A 50 -1.91 3.70 -1.43
CA LEU A 50 -1.94 2.45 -0.68
C LEU A 50 -1.95 2.74 0.81
N GLN A 51 -2.87 2.12 1.55
CA GLN A 51 -2.83 2.08 3.01
C GLN A 51 -2.31 0.70 3.46
N VAL A 52 -1.18 0.70 4.15
CA VAL A 52 -0.49 -0.49 4.64
C VAL A 52 -1.06 -0.89 6.00
N SER A 53 -1.35 -2.17 6.16
CA SER A 53 -1.67 -2.76 7.45
C SER A 53 -1.05 -4.14 7.60
N ARG A 54 -0.91 -4.64 8.83
CA ARG A 54 -0.48 -6.03 9.01
C ARG A 54 -1.59 -7.00 8.63
N MET A 55 -2.79 -6.75 9.14
CA MET A 55 -3.97 -7.58 8.93
C MET A 55 -4.88 -7.01 7.83
N PRO A 56 -5.69 -7.84 7.17
CA PRO A 56 -6.75 -7.38 6.27
C PRO A 56 -7.68 -6.40 6.98
N LYS A 57 -8.02 -5.30 6.29
CA LYS A 57 -9.00 -4.32 6.77
C LYS A 57 -10.41 -4.91 6.78
N SER A 58 -11.24 -4.47 7.72
CA SER A 58 -12.66 -4.83 7.74
C SER A 58 -13.37 -4.30 6.49
N VAL A 59 -14.47 -4.94 6.07
CA VAL A 59 -15.28 -4.50 4.91
C VAL A 59 -15.59 -3.00 4.97
N LYS A 60 -16.05 -2.53 6.14
CA LYS A 60 -16.37 -1.12 6.39
C LYS A 60 -15.18 -0.17 6.20
N GLU A 61 -13.98 -0.58 6.59
CA GLU A 61 -12.77 0.22 6.38
C GLU A 61 -12.37 0.23 4.90
N ARG A 62 -12.43 -0.93 4.22
CA ARG A 62 -12.17 -1.00 2.78
C ARG A 62 -13.08 -0.07 2.00
N ASP A 63 -14.38 -0.05 2.32
CA ASP A 63 -15.35 0.83 1.66
C ASP A 63 -15.04 2.31 1.90
N ARG A 64 -14.53 2.68 3.09
CA ARG A 64 -14.12 4.06 3.39
C ARG A 64 -12.88 4.47 2.60
N LEU A 65 -11.92 3.56 2.42
CA LEU A 65 -10.69 3.81 1.66
C LEU A 65 -10.97 3.88 0.16
N ALA A 66 -11.84 3.01 -0.35
CA ALA A 66 -12.29 3.05 -1.73
C ALA A 66 -12.90 4.42 -2.09
N ARG A 67 -13.74 5.00 -1.20
CA ARG A 67 -14.29 6.35 -1.37
C ARG A 67 -13.24 7.47 -1.41
N ARG A 68 -12.02 7.20 -0.94
CA ARG A 68 -10.88 8.11 -0.95
C ARG A 68 -9.92 7.87 -2.13
N GLY A 69 -10.17 6.84 -2.93
CA GLY A 69 -9.23 6.37 -3.95
C GLY A 69 -7.98 5.73 -3.35
N THR A 70 -8.09 5.10 -2.17
CA THR A 70 -6.98 4.45 -1.48
C THR A 70 -7.25 2.96 -1.33
N HIS A 71 -6.23 2.15 -1.61
CA HIS A 71 -6.32 0.71 -1.64
C HIS A 71 -5.64 0.13 -0.39
N PRO A 72 -6.34 -0.72 0.38
CA PRO A 72 -5.72 -1.38 1.52
C PRO A 72 -4.80 -2.51 1.04
N ILE A 73 -3.60 -2.58 1.59
CA ILE A 73 -2.69 -3.71 1.39
C ILE A 73 -2.22 -4.24 2.74
N ASN A 74 -2.34 -5.57 2.92
CA ASN A 74 -1.94 -6.23 4.15
C ASN A 74 -0.63 -7.01 3.99
N THR A 75 0.26 -6.93 4.98
CA THR A 75 1.57 -7.61 4.94
C THR A 75 1.57 -9.00 5.57
N HIS A 76 0.48 -9.43 6.22
CA HIS A 76 0.38 -10.74 6.89
C HIS A 76 -0.90 -11.50 6.49
N LYS A 77 -0.81 -12.85 6.46
CA LYS A 77 -1.98 -13.74 6.28
C LYS A 77 -2.85 -13.78 7.53
N TYR A 78 -2.19 -13.97 8.67
CA TYR A 78 -2.76 -14.06 10.02
C TYR A 78 -1.81 -13.40 11.01
N HIS A 79 -2.20 -13.32 12.28
CA HIS A 79 -1.34 -12.80 13.33
C HIS A 79 0.02 -13.54 13.33
N ASN A 80 1.12 -12.79 13.19
CA ASN A 80 2.51 -13.29 13.12
C ASN A 80 2.87 -14.19 11.93
N MET A 81 2.06 -14.25 10.86
CA MET A 81 2.43 -14.94 9.62
C MET A 81 2.58 -13.92 8.47
N PRO A 82 3.79 -13.36 8.26
CA PRO A 82 4.02 -12.40 7.18
C PRO A 82 3.84 -13.08 5.82
N LEU A 83 3.33 -12.32 4.87
CA LEU A 83 3.37 -12.68 3.45
C LEU A 83 4.82 -12.63 2.96
N SER A 84 5.14 -13.48 2.01
CA SER A 84 6.36 -13.37 1.22
C SER A 84 6.34 -12.14 0.32
N ASP A 85 7.51 -11.72 -0.15
CA ASP A 85 7.61 -10.61 -1.12
C ASP A 85 6.83 -10.91 -2.41
N GLN A 86 6.84 -12.17 -2.87
CA GLN A 86 6.11 -12.58 -4.08
C GLN A 86 4.59 -12.45 -3.90
N GLU A 87 4.06 -12.80 -2.73
CA GLU A 87 2.62 -12.67 -2.46
C GLU A 87 2.21 -11.20 -2.33
N ILE A 88 3.08 -10.35 -1.79
CA ILE A 88 2.86 -8.91 -1.76
C ILE A 88 2.88 -8.35 -3.18
N TYR A 89 3.85 -8.78 -3.99
CA TYR A 89 3.99 -8.38 -5.39
C TYR A 89 2.72 -8.72 -6.20
N GLN A 90 2.24 -9.97 -6.11
CA GLN A 90 0.99 -10.40 -6.77
C GLN A 90 -0.22 -9.56 -6.33
N LYS A 91 -0.31 -9.24 -5.03
CA LYS A 91 -1.37 -8.34 -4.54
C LYS A 91 -1.27 -6.93 -5.11
N LEU A 92 -0.05 -6.43 -5.32
CA LEU A 92 0.16 -5.11 -5.90
C LEU A 92 -0.24 -5.11 -7.38
N GLU A 93 0.07 -6.17 -8.14
CA GLU A 93 -0.43 -6.36 -9.52
C GLU A 93 -1.95 -6.32 -9.56
N GLU A 94 -2.64 -7.06 -8.67
CA GLU A 94 -4.10 -7.07 -8.57
C GLU A 94 -4.70 -5.70 -8.20
N ILE A 95 -4.03 -4.93 -7.35
CA ILE A 95 -4.52 -3.62 -6.88
C ILE A 95 -4.31 -2.52 -7.93
N ILE A 96 -3.16 -2.56 -8.61
CA ILE A 96 -2.70 -1.53 -9.53
C ILE A 96 -3.12 -1.85 -10.98
N ASP A 97 -3.67 -3.05 -11.21
CA ASP A 97 -4.16 -3.56 -12.50
C ASP A 97 -3.03 -3.64 -13.54
N VAL A 98 -1.96 -4.35 -13.17
CA VAL A 98 -0.73 -4.57 -13.97
C VAL A 98 -0.67 -5.99 -14.50
#